data_AF-A0A0D7CS12-F1
#
_entry.id   AF-A0A0D7CS12-F1
#
_cell.length_a   1.000
_cell.length_b   1.000
_cell.length_c   1.000
_cell.angle_alpha   90.00
_cell.angle_beta   90.00
_cell.angle_gamma   90.00
#
_symmetry.space_group_name_H-M   'P 1'
#
loop_
_entity.id
_entity.type
_entity.pdbx_description
1 polymer ?
#
loop_
_entity_poly.entity_id
_entity_poly.type
_entity_poly.pdbx_seq_one_letter_code
_entity_poly.pdbx_strand_id
1 'polypeptide(L)' 'MFGRKSNADAVTAHKAAKKALHDNQRAEQAAGIREETDTYRELNAAVNETEKHVPWYRR' A
#
# COMPACT_ATOMS: atom_id res chain seq x y z
N MET A 1 17.27 -5.16 22.71
CA MET A 1 15.81 -5.20 22.49
C MET A 1 15.45 -4.39 21.22
N PHE A 2 16.00 -4.75 20.04
CA PHE A 2 16.08 -3.86 18.87
C PHE A 2 15.37 -4.39 17.61
N GLY A 3 14.11 -4.84 17.72
CA GLY A 3 13.38 -5.39 16.56
C GLY A 3 11.91 -4.96 16.43
N ARG A 4 11.35 -4.24 17.40
CA ARG A 4 9.90 -3.91 17.39
C ARG A 4 9.57 -2.57 16.71
N LYS A 5 10.48 -1.58 16.77
CA LYS A 5 10.23 -0.22 16.25
C LYS A 5 10.19 -0.17 14.72
N SER A 6 11.18 -0.74 14.05
CA SER A 6 11.23 -0.80 12.57
C SER A 6 10.06 -1.57 11.97
N ASN A 7 9.61 -2.64 12.62
CA ASN A 7 8.46 -3.42 12.17
C ASN A 7 7.15 -2.63 12.32
N ALA A 8 6.99 -1.84 13.39
CA ALA A 8 5.82 -0.98 13.55
C ALA A 8 5.77 0.12 12.49
N ASP A 9 6.92 0.70 12.14
CA ASP A 9 7.02 1.73 11.10
C ASP A 9 6.73 1.14 9.71
N ALA A 10 7.27 -0.04 9.38
CA ALA A 10 6.97 -0.75 8.14
C ALA A 10 5.49 -1.12 8.02
N VAL A 11 4.86 -1.58 9.10
CA VAL A 11 3.42 -1.88 9.13
C VAL A 11 2.58 -0.62 8.93
N THR A 12 2.99 0.49 9.53
CA THR A 12 2.30 1.78 9.37
C THR A 12 2.41 2.29 7.94
N ALA A 13 3.59 2.22 7.34
CA ALA A 13 3.81 2.59 5.95
C ALA A 13 2.98 1.74 4.99
N HIS A 14 2.94 0.43 5.19
CA HIS A 14 2.13 -0.48 4.37
C HIS A 14 0.63 -0.20 4.49
N LYS A 15 0.13 0.06 5.71
CA LYS A 15 -1.27 0.46 5.92
C LYS A 15 -1.61 1.77 5.24
N ALA A 16 -0.72 2.76 5.28
CA ALA A 16 -0.91 4.04 4.62
C ALA A 16 -0.97 3.88 3.09
N ALA A 17 -0.04 3.10 2.51
CA ALA A 17 -0.02 2.80 1.08
C ALA A 17 -1.31 2.07 0.64
N LYS A 18 -1.76 1.06 1.40
CA LYS A 18 -3.04 0.37 1.09
C LYS A 18 -4.23 1.30 1.18
N LYS A 19 -4.27 2.20 2.18
CA LYS A 19 -5.34 3.18 2.29
C LYS A 19 -5.40 4.08 1.06
N ALA A 20 -4.25 4.60 0.60
CA ALA A 20 -4.18 5.44 -0.59
C ALA A 20 -4.65 4.69 -1.85
N LEU A 21 -4.25 3.43 -2.02
CA LEU A 21 -4.72 2.58 -3.13
C LEU A 21 -6.24 2.40 -3.12
N HIS A 22 -6.82 2.09 -1.95
CA HIS A 22 -8.27 1.91 -1.82
C HIS A 22 -9.05 3.21 -1.99
N ASP A 23 -8.53 4.34 -1.50
CA ASP A 23 -9.15 5.64 -1.70
C ASP A 23 -9.16 6.01 -3.19
N ASN A 24 -8.07 5.75 -3.90
CA ASN A 24 -8.00 5.93 -5.36
C ASN A 24 -8.99 5.02 -6.10
N GLN A 25 -9.04 3.72 -5.76
CA GLN A 25 -10.02 2.80 -6.35
C GLN A 25 -11.47 3.27 -6.15
N ARG A 26 -11.79 3.80 -4.96
CA ARG A 26 -13.13 4.37 -4.70
C ARG A 26 -13.40 5.61 -5.54
N ALA A 27 -12.41 6.47 -5.69
CA ALA A 27 -12.52 7.67 -6.52
C ALA A 27 -12.69 7.31 -8.01
N GLU A 28 -11.90 6.37 -8.52
CA GLU A 28 -12.00 5.84 -9.88
C GLU A 28 -13.35 5.18 -10.14
N GLN A 29 -13.82 4.35 -9.19
CA GLN A 29 -15.14 3.73 -9.28
C GLN A 29 -16.27 4.77 -9.29
N ALA A 30 -16.17 5.82 -8.45
CA ALA A 30 -17.14 6.92 -8.42
C ALA A 30 -17.11 7.75 -9.71
N ALA A 31 -15.94 7.87 -10.34
CA ALA A 31 -15.77 8.49 -11.66
C ALA A 31 -16.18 7.58 -12.83
N GLY A 32 -16.52 6.31 -12.56
CA GLY A 32 -16.88 5.32 -13.59
C GLY A 32 -15.68 4.77 -14.36
N ILE A 33 -14.45 5.04 -13.91
CA ILE A 33 -13.22 4.53 -14.49
C ILE A 33 -13.10 3.05 -14.14
N ARG A 34 -12.97 2.21 -15.17
CA ARG A 34 -12.82 0.74 -15.05
C ARG A 34 -11.51 0.21 -15.58
N GLU A 35 -10.77 1.06 -16.26
CA GLU A 35 -9.44 0.76 -16.79
C GLU A 35 -8.37 1.02 -15.74
N GLU A 36 -7.25 0.33 -15.88
CA GLU A 36 -6.11 0.48 -15.00
C GLU A 36 -5.42 1.82 -15.28
N THR A 37 -5.43 2.71 -14.30
CA THR A 37 -4.80 4.03 -14.42
C THR A 37 -3.33 3.99 -14.00
N ASP A 38 -2.55 4.96 -14.47
CA ASP A 38 -1.17 5.12 -14.01
C ASP A 38 -1.11 5.41 -12.50
N THR A 39 -2.07 6.18 -11.96
CA THR A 39 -2.20 6.41 -10.51
C THR A 39 -2.40 5.12 -9.74
N TYR A 40 -3.28 4.23 -10.23
CA TYR A 40 -3.48 2.92 -9.64
C TYR A 40 -2.19 2.10 -9.65
N ARG A 41 -1.45 2.11 -10.77
CA ARG A 41 -0.16 1.41 -10.89
C ARG A 41 0.88 1.91 -9.90
N GLU A 42 1.03 3.23 -9.77
CA GLU A 42 1.98 3.85 -8.85
C GLU A 42 1.65 3.50 -7.39
N LEU A 43 0.37 3.60 -7.01
CA LEU A 43 -0.09 3.26 -5.66
C LEU A 43 0.07 1.76 -5.36
N ASN A 44 -0.21 0.91 -6.34
CA ASN A 44 -0.02 -0.53 -6.21
C ASN A 44 1.47 -0.89 -6.08
N ALA A 45 2.35 -0.21 -6.82
CA ALA A 45 3.80 -0.37 -6.68
C ALA A 45 4.28 0.04 -5.27
N ALA A 46 3.75 1.14 -4.72
CA ALA A 46 4.06 1.57 -3.35
C ALA A 46 3.59 0.55 -2.28
N VAL A 47 2.41 -0.05 -2.48
CA VAL A 47 1.93 -1.15 -1.61
C VAL A 47 2.88 -2.33 -1.67
N ASN A 48 3.28 -2.77 -2.87
CA ASN A 48 4.19 -3.91 -3.05
C ASN A 48 5.57 -3.64 -2.44
N GLU A 49 6.08 -2.42 -2.55
CA GLU A 49 7.38 -2.07 -1.97
C GLU A 49 7.33 -2.08 -0.44
N THR A 50 6.30 -1.46 0.14
CA THR A 50 6.11 -1.47 1.61
C THR A 50 5.80 -2.87 2.15
N GLU A 51 5.16 -3.73 1.36
CA GLU A 51 4.89 -5.12 1.73
C GLU A 51 6.17 -5.94 1.94
N LYS A 52 7.24 -5.65 1.19
CA LYS A 52 8.54 -6.35 1.35
C LYS A 52 9.20 -6.12 2.71
N HIS A 53 8.80 -5.04 3.39
CA HIS A 53 9.39 -4.62 4.65
C HIS A 53 8.58 -5.07 5.88
N VAL A 54 7.38 -5.61 5.70
CA VAL A 54 6.56 -6.08 6.83
C VAL A 54 6.90 -7.51 7.25
N PRO A 55 6.76 -7.84 8.55
CA PRO A 55 7.25 -9.11 9.11
C PRO A 55 6.65 -10.38 8.49
N TRP A 56 5.41 -10.32 7.99
CA TRP A 56 4.73 -11.50 7.43
C TRP A 56 5.13 -11.81 5.99
N TYR A 57 5.75 -10.87 5.26
CA TYR A 57 6.22 -11.11 3.89
C TYR A 57 7.50 -11.96 3.85
N ARG A 58 8.30 -11.91 4.92
CA ARG A 58 9.56 -12.65 5.05
C ARG A 58 9.41 -14.03 5.71
N ARG A 59 8.18 -14.48 5.93
CA ARG A 59 7.86 -15.73 6.63
C ARG A 59 7.47 -16.82 5.63
#